data_AF-A0A535B333-F1
#
_entry.id   AF-A0A535B333-F1
#
_cell.length_a   1.000
_cell.length_b   1.000
_cell.length_c   1.000
_cell.angle_alpha   90.00
_cell.angle_beta   90.00
_cell.angle_gamma   90.00
#
_symmetry.space_group_name_H-M   'P 1'
#
loop_
_entity.id
_entity.type
_entity.pdbx_description
1 polymer ?
#
loop_
_entity_poly.entity_id
_entity_poly.type
_entity_poly.pdbx_seq_one_letter_code
_entity_poly.pdbx_strand_id
1 'polypeptide(L)'
;MSQDKVSAAVTSFDSPRCNKLVDRIKTAHELTFYLKQPLPVGLFEELKRVSAREAHFPIEVIVEDFQDVKYLRKLHAAGFSLFYGLGLPTESVVFLDSNRGFLLESDGVDSSSSLRELRNSQELYFKLLWRRFGNAVVLSGLTKERDVEARLICLAGEDGNELWCRHKEELIIQVPRVGAKIEVFAWEKWNSHILEILDLNVIEPRAGMAQ
;
A
#
# COMPACT_ATOMS: atom_id res chain seq x y z
N MET A 1 18.80 25.09 -17.45
CA MET A 1 19.15 25.86 -16.24
C MET A 1 17.94 26.70 -15.90
N SER A 2 17.25 26.61 -14.77
CA SER A 2 17.51 25.94 -13.50
C SER A 2 16.21 25.31 -13.01
N GLN A 3 16.33 24.15 -12.36
CA GLN A 3 15.36 23.68 -11.37
C GLN A 3 15.24 24.74 -10.29
N ASP A 4 14.02 24.89 -9.77
CA ASP A 4 13.71 25.07 -8.34
C ASP A 4 12.44 25.88 -8.18
N LYS A 5 11.33 25.15 -8.05
CA LYS A 5 10.12 25.54 -7.30
C LYS A 5 9.16 24.35 -7.25
N VAL A 6 9.68 23.18 -6.83
CA VAL A 6 8.81 22.25 -6.10
C VAL A 6 8.67 22.89 -4.74
N SER A 7 7.61 23.67 -4.56
CA SER A 7 7.19 24.13 -3.25
C SER A 7 7.04 22.90 -2.37
N ALA A 8 8.05 22.71 -1.53
CA ALA A 8 7.95 21.93 -0.33
C ALA A 8 6.86 22.60 0.52
N ALA A 9 5.60 22.25 0.28
CA ALA A 9 4.59 22.28 1.32
C ALA A 9 4.99 21.17 2.31
N VAL A 10 6.03 21.48 3.09
CA VAL A 10 6.22 20.93 4.42
C VAL A 10 4.99 21.38 5.20
N THR A 11 3.90 20.63 5.10
CA THR A 11 2.80 20.77 6.04
C THR A 11 3.37 20.29 7.36
N SER A 12 3.71 21.27 8.20
CA SER A 12 4.37 21.07 9.47
C SER A 12 3.67 19.96 10.26
N PHE A 13 4.49 19.04 10.76
CA PHE A 13 4.12 17.97 11.69
C PHE A 13 3.36 18.48 12.93
N ASP A 14 3.43 19.78 13.21
CA ASP A 14 2.78 20.49 14.32
C ASP A 14 1.28 20.72 14.12
N SER A 15 0.58 19.72 13.58
CA SER A 15 -0.86 19.70 13.67
C SER A 15 -1.25 18.94 14.94
N PRO A 16 -1.93 19.57 15.93
CA PRO A 16 -2.47 18.90 17.13
C PRO A 16 -3.31 17.65 16.82
N ARG A 17 -3.78 17.58 15.57
CA ARG A 17 -4.51 16.52 14.88
C ARG A 17 -3.76 15.18 14.87
N CYS A 18 -2.50 15.20 14.43
CA CYS A 18 -1.67 13.99 14.32
C CYS A 18 -1.31 13.47 15.71
N ASN A 19 -0.96 14.38 16.64
CA ASN A 19 -0.59 14.01 18.01
C ASN A 19 -1.73 13.28 18.75
N LYS A 20 -2.98 13.76 18.63
CA LYS A 20 -4.15 13.09 19.25
C LYS A 20 -4.39 11.68 18.69
N LEU A 21 -4.26 11.49 17.38
CA LEU A 21 -4.42 10.16 16.78
C LEU A 21 -3.27 9.23 17.18
N VAL A 22 -2.04 9.74 17.16
CA VAL A 22 -0.83 9.02 17.60
C VAL A 22 -0.95 8.56 19.05
N ASP A 23 -1.43 9.42 19.95
CA ASP A 23 -1.62 9.04 21.35
C ASP A 23 -2.68 7.95 21.51
N ARG A 24 -3.74 7.97 20.70
CA ARG A 24 -4.73 6.89 20.67
C ARG A 24 -4.16 5.59 20.09
N ILE A 25 -3.36 5.66 19.03
CA ILE A 25 -2.68 4.50 18.41
C ILE A 25 -1.78 3.78 19.41
N LYS A 26 -1.05 4.51 20.27
CA LYS A 26 -0.19 3.91 21.31
C LYS A 26 -0.96 3.01 22.29
N THR A 27 -2.28 3.16 22.38
CA THR A 27 -3.15 2.37 23.26
C THR A 27 -3.97 1.30 22.54
N ALA A 28 -3.81 1.19 21.22
CA ALA A 28 -4.52 0.19 20.42
C ALA A 28 -3.80 -1.17 20.47
N HIS A 29 -4.51 -2.22 20.10
CA HIS A 29 -4.01 -3.58 19.88
C HIS A 29 -4.14 -4.02 18.42
N GLU A 30 -4.92 -3.30 17.61
CA GLU A 30 -4.94 -3.39 16.16
C GLU A 30 -5.17 -2.01 15.55
N LEU A 31 -4.69 -1.82 14.32
CA LEU A 31 -4.83 -0.59 13.59
C LEU A 31 -5.12 -0.87 12.12
N THR A 32 -6.26 -0.38 11.66
CA THR A 32 -6.71 -0.52 10.28
C THR A 32 -6.98 0.83 9.67
N PHE A 33 -6.30 1.15 8.57
CA PHE A 33 -6.57 2.34 7.75
C PHE A 33 -7.30 1.95 6.47
N TYR A 34 -8.40 2.62 6.16
CA TYR A 34 -9.01 2.63 4.84
C TYR A 34 -8.66 3.97 4.20
N LEU A 35 -7.72 3.99 3.25
CA LEU A 35 -7.18 5.22 2.68
C LEU A 35 -7.75 5.50 1.30
N LYS A 36 -8.05 6.78 1.07
CA LYS A 36 -8.37 7.34 -0.25
C LYS A 36 -7.27 8.24 -0.80
N GLN A 37 -6.37 8.70 0.07
CA GLN A 37 -5.24 9.55 -0.26
C GLN A 37 -4.02 9.17 0.61
N PRO A 38 -2.80 9.57 0.23
CA PRO A 38 -1.62 9.34 1.06
C PRO A 38 -1.80 9.92 2.47
N LEU A 39 -1.20 9.24 3.46
CA LEU A 39 -1.18 9.77 4.81
C LEU A 39 -0.35 11.06 4.84
N PRO A 40 -0.69 12.01 5.72
CA PRO A 40 0.23 13.09 6.05
C PRO A 40 1.59 12.52 6.44
N VAL A 41 2.67 13.12 5.91
CA VAL A 41 4.06 12.62 6.08
C VAL A 41 4.39 12.36 7.55
N GLY A 42 3.96 13.26 8.44
CA GLY A 42 4.18 13.10 9.86
C GLY A 42 3.51 11.87 10.47
N LEU A 43 2.24 11.63 10.12
CA LEU A 43 1.52 10.46 10.58
C LEU A 43 2.15 9.18 10.04
N PHE A 44 2.58 9.17 8.78
CA PHE A 44 3.31 8.04 8.20
C PHE A 44 4.60 7.71 8.98
N GLU A 45 5.45 8.70 9.26
CA GLU A 45 6.72 8.46 9.97
C GLU A 45 6.51 8.00 11.42
N GLU A 46 5.47 8.47 12.10
CA GLU A 46 5.13 7.98 13.44
C GLU A 46 4.61 6.54 13.40
N LEU A 47 3.71 6.21 12.47
CA LEU A 47 3.21 4.85 12.31
C LEU A 47 4.32 3.86 11.96
N LYS A 48 5.26 4.28 11.11
CA LYS A 48 6.47 3.51 10.81
C LYS A 48 7.30 3.25 12.08
N ARG A 49 7.45 4.25 12.95
CA ARG A 49 8.12 4.08 14.26
C ARG A 49 7.36 3.14 15.19
N VAL A 50 6.02 3.18 15.18
CA VAL A 50 5.18 2.26 15.96
C VAL A 50 5.37 0.83 15.45
N SER A 51 5.26 0.61 14.13
CA SER A 51 5.42 -0.71 13.50
C SER A 51 6.82 -1.33 13.70
N ALA A 52 7.86 -0.50 13.87
CA ALA A 52 9.23 -0.96 14.05
C ALA A 52 9.60 -1.36 15.48
N ARG A 53 8.79 -1.01 16.48
CA ARG A 53 9.01 -1.43 17.87
C ARG A 53 8.48 -2.86 18.02
N GLU A 54 9.31 -3.78 18.51
CA GLU A 54 9.06 -5.24 18.61
C GLU A 54 7.79 -5.66 19.37
N ALA A 55 7.03 -4.71 19.91
CA ALA A 55 5.66 -4.91 20.35
C ALA A 55 4.78 -3.84 19.69
N HIS A 56 3.98 -4.25 18.71
CA HIS A 56 2.51 -4.15 18.74
C HIS A 56 1.92 -4.17 17.32
N PHE A 57 1.33 -5.33 16.98
CA PHE A 57 0.37 -5.63 15.90
C PHE A 57 0.66 -5.16 14.45
N PRO A 58 0.29 -5.95 13.43
CA PRO A 58 0.38 -5.50 12.05
C PRO A 58 -0.53 -4.29 11.82
N ILE A 59 0.01 -3.23 11.21
CA ILE A 59 -0.79 -2.10 10.74
C ILE A 59 -1.35 -2.46 9.37
N GLU A 60 -2.67 -2.53 9.27
CA GLU A 60 -3.36 -2.83 8.03
C GLU A 60 -3.75 -1.56 7.30
N VAL A 61 -3.54 -1.53 5.99
CA VAL A 61 -3.91 -0.43 5.12
C VAL A 61 -4.65 -0.98 3.91
N ILE A 62 -5.88 -0.51 3.73
CA ILE A 62 -6.78 -0.92 2.67
C ILE A 62 -6.97 0.26 1.75
N VAL A 63 -6.72 0.04 0.46
CA VAL A 63 -6.80 1.07 -0.57
C VAL A 63 -7.66 0.60 -1.72
N GLU A 64 -8.33 1.52 -2.39
CA GLU A 64 -9.11 1.26 -3.60
C GLU A 64 -8.66 2.25 -4.68
N ASP A 65 -8.34 1.74 -5.87
CA ASP A 65 -7.91 2.52 -7.05
C ASP A 65 -6.84 3.59 -6.77
N PHE A 66 -5.93 3.27 -5.86
CA PHE A 66 -4.87 4.16 -5.42
C PHE A 66 -3.72 4.21 -6.44
N GLN A 67 -3.60 5.34 -7.14
CA GLN A 67 -2.71 5.48 -8.30
C GLN A 67 -1.23 5.66 -7.94
N ASP A 68 -0.91 6.14 -6.74
CA ASP A 68 0.48 6.35 -6.32
C ASP A 68 1.12 5.02 -5.89
N VAL A 69 1.55 4.24 -6.88
CA VAL A 69 2.23 2.95 -6.70
C VAL A 69 3.52 3.10 -5.89
N LYS A 70 4.24 4.21 -6.04
CA LYS A 70 5.47 4.48 -5.27
C LYS A 70 5.16 4.61 -3.79
N TYR A 71 4.06 5.27 -3.43
CA TYR A 71 3.62 5.37 -2.04
C TYR A 71 3.15 4.02 -1.48
N LEU A 72 2.39 3.23 -2.27
CA LEU A 72 2.03 1.87 -1.86
C LEU A 72 3.28 1.03 -1.58
N ARG A 73 4.28 1.08 -2.47
CA ARG A 73 5.55 0.38 -2.25
C ARG A 73 6.29 0.86 -1.00
N LYS A 74 6.25 2.17 -0.68
CA LYS A 74 6.80 2.72 0.58
C LYS A 74 6.07 2.19 1.82
N LEU A 75 4.74 2.09 1.80
CA LEU A 75 3.98 1.50 2.90
C LEU A 75 4.36 0.03 3.11
N HIS A 76 4.39 -0.76 2.02
CA HIS A 76 4.79 -2.16 2.09
C HIS A 76 6.22 -2.32 2.65
N ALA A 77 7.18 -1.55 2.15
CA ALA A 77 8.56 -1.56 2.63
C ALA A 77 8.71 -1.09 4.09
N ALA A 78 7.74 -0.34 4.61
CA ALA A 78 7.70 0.07 6.01
C ALA A 78 7.05 -0.98 6.94
N GLY A 79 6.65 -2.14 6.41
CA GLY A 79 6.10 -3.26 7.18
C GLY A 79 4.57 -3.28 7.31
N PHE A 80 3.86 -2.41 6.56
CA PHE A 80 2.40 -2.35 6.62
C PHE A 80 1.78 -3.45 5.76
N SER A 81 0.73 -4.10 6.27
CA SER A 81 -0.07 -5.05 5.51
C SER A 81 -1.01 -4.29 4.58
N LEU A 82 -0.75 -4.37 3.27
CA LEU A 82 -1.55 -3.67 2.27
C LEU A 82 -2.61 -4.58 1.66
N PHE A 83 -3.85 -4.11 1.62
CA PHE A 83 -4.95 -4.81 0.98
C PHE A 83 -5.62 -3.98 -0.10
N TYR A 84 -6.07 -4.66 -1.14
CA TYR A 84 -6.95 -4.08 -2.14
C TYR A 84 -8.40 -4.14 -1.66
N GLY A 85 -9.06 -2.99 -1.63
CA GLY A 85 -10.47 -2.84 -1.27
C GLY A 85 -11.35 -2.46 -2.45
N LEU A 86 -12.65 -2.78 -2.37
CA LEU A 86 -13.68 -2.32 -3.33
C LEU A 86 -14.88 -1.68 -2.61
N GLY A 87 -15.36 -0.56 -3.15
CA GLY A 87 -16.46 0.23 -2.62
C GLY A 87 -16.14 0.96 -1.32
N LEU A 88 -14.88 1.28 -1.04
CA LEU A 88 -14.47 1.98 0.18
C LEU A 88 -15.09 3.39 0.27
N PRO A 89 -15.32 3.94 1.48
CA PRO A 89 -15.85 5.29 1.68
C PRO A 89 -14.99 6.35 1.02
N THR A 90 -15.60 7.46 0.59
CA THR A 90 -14.91 8.58 -0.06
C THR A 90 -13.87 9.28 0.82
N GLU A 91 -14.07 9.24 2.13
CA GLU A 91 -13.15 9.74 3.13
C GLU A 91 -12.27 8.62 3.69
N SER A 92 -11.07 8.99 4.15
CA SER A 92 -10.20 8.01 4.80
C SER A 92 -10.72 7.70 6.22
N VAL A 93 -10.75 6.42 6.57
CA VAL A 93 -11.27 5.92 7.85
C VAL A 93 -10.18 5.19 8.60
N VAL A 94 -10.12 5.36 9.92
CA VAL A 94 -9.18 4.66 10.81
C VAL A 94 -9.95 3.90 11.86
N PHE A 95 -9.58 2.65 12.10
CA PHE A 95 -10.10 1.86 13.20
C PHE A 95 -8.98 1.46 14.16
N LEU A 96 -9.27 1.60 15.44
CA LEU A 96 -8.52 1.05 16.57
C LEU A 96 -9.41 -0.02 17.22
N ASP A 97 -8.91 -1.25 17.37
CA ASP A 97 -9.59 -2.37 18.07
C ASP A 97 -11.00 -2.70 17.59
N SER A 98 -11.31 -2.45 16.31
CA SER A 98 -12.61 -2.61 15.64
C SER A 98 -13.77 -1.75 16.17
N ASN A 99 -13.69 -1.32 17.43
CA ASN A 99 -14.76 -0.63 18.15
C ASN A 99 -14.57 0.89 18.22
N ARG A 100 -13.37 1.40 17.90
CA ARG A 100 -13.06 2.84 17.87
C ARG A 100 -12.69 3.28 16.46
N GLY A 101 -13.66 3.83 15.75
CA GLY A 101 -13.52 4.31 14.37
C GLY A 101 -13.47 5.83 14.28
N PHE A 102 -12.68 6.35 13.35
CA PHE A 102 -12.50 7.78 13.11
C PHE A 102 -12.48 8.10 11.63
N LEU A 103 -13.03 9.25 11.24
CA LEU A 103 -12.82 9.84 9.92
C LEU A 103 -11.62 10.78 9.94
N LEU A 104 -10.77 10.66 8.93
CA LEU A 104 -9.72 11.61 8.60
C LEU A 104 -10.27 12.57 7.55
N GLU A 105 -10.69 13.75 8.01
CA GLU A 105 -11.21 14.79 7.12
C GLU A 105 -10.04 15.47 6.39
N SER A 106 -10.14 15.61 5.06
CA SER A 106 -9.24 16.45 4.27
C SER A 106 -9.41 17.90 4.68
N ASP A 107 -8.34 18.70 4.64
CA ASP A 107 -8.32 20.11 5.07
C ASP A 107 -9.42 20.96 4.41
N GLY A 108 -10.59 21.02 5.05
CA GLY A 108 -11.62 22.01 4.83
C GLY A 108 -11.30 23.26 5.66
N VAL A 109 -11.54 24.42 5.07
CA VAL A 109 -11.12 25.76 5.54
C VAL A 109 -11.60 26.11 6.96
N ASP A 110 -12.57 25.38 7.54
CA ASP A 110 -13.09 25.60 8.88
C ASP A 110 -13.40 24.28 9.61
N SER A 111 -12.47 23.71 10.39
CA SER A 111 -12.86 22.85 11.52
C SER A 111 -11.74 22.62 12.54
N SER A 112 -12.07 22.88 13.80
CA SER A 112 -11.24 22.64 14.99
C SER A 112 -11.16 21.16 15.41
N SER A 113 -11.61 20.22 14.57
CA SER A 113 -11.59 18.78 14.86
C SER A 113 -11.46 17.93 13.59
N SER A 114 -10.24 17.76 13.09
CA SER A 114 -9.95 16.95 11.89
C SER A 114 -10.08 15.42 12.07
N LEU A 115 -10.49 14.97 13.26
CA LEU A 115 -10.67 13.56 13.59
C LEU A 115 -12.06 13.42 14.20
N ARG A 116 -13.00 12.90 13.41
CA ARG A 116 -14.40 12.72 13.84
C ARG A 116 -14.64 11.28 14.23
N GLU A 117 -15.05 11.05 15.47
CA GLU A 117 -15.37 9.71 15.97
C GLU A 117 -16.66 9.18 15.30
N LEU A 118 -16.65 7.90 14.94
CA LEU A 118 -17.76 7.22 14.26
C LEU A 118 -18.73 6.65 15.29
N ARG A 119 -20.03 6.93 15.11
CA ARG A 119 -21.10 6.47 16.03
C ARG A 119 -21.30 4.95 16.02
N ASN A 120 -21.20 4.30 14.86
CA ASN A 120 -21.39 2.85 14.68
C ASN A 120 -20.11 2.18 14.15
N SER A 121 -18.98 2.42 14.84
CA SER A 121 -17.66 1.99 14.39
C SER A 121 -17.57 0.49 14.09
N GLN A 122 -18.07 -0.34 15.00
CA GLN A 122 -17.96 -1.80 14.88
C GLN A 122 -18.74 -2.36 13.68
N GLU A 123 -19.97 -1.90 13.47
CA GLU A 123 -20.78 -2.31 12.32
C GLU A 123 -20.12 -1.90 11.00
N LEU A 124 -19.61 -0.67 10.94
CA LEU A 124 -18.89 -0.19 9.77
C LEU A 124 -17.60 -0.97 9.53
N TYR A 125 -16.84 -1.28 10.59
CA TYR A 125 -15.63 -2.08 10.50
C TYR A 125 -15.92 -3.44 9.86
N PHE A 126 -16.90 -4.18 10.37
CA PHE A 126 -17.29 -5.47 9.78
C PHE A 126 -17.72 -5.34 8.33
N LYS A 127 -18.54 -4.33 7.99
CA LYS A 127 -18.93 -4.08 6.60
C LYS A 127 -17.74 -3.84 5.68
N LEU A 128 -16.71 -3.12 6.15
CA LEU A 128 -15.52 -2.82 5.37
C LEU A 128 -14.51 -3.98 5.33
N LEU A 129 -14.48 -4.86 6.33
CA LEU A 129 -13.70 -6.10 6.29
C LEU A 129 -14.09 -6.98 5.09
N TRP A 130 -15.40 -7.09 4.83
CA TRP A 130 -15.94 -7.83 3.67
C TRP A 130 -15.65 -7.18 2.31
N ARG A 131 -15.00 -6.01 2.31
CA ARG A 131 -14.62 -5.29 1.09
C ARG A 131 -13.15 -5.45 0.73
N ARG A 132 -12.42 -6.33 1.41
CA ARG A 132 -11.03 -6.69 1.09
C ARG A 132 -11.01 -7.85 0.09
N PHE A 133 -10.18 -7.75 -0.94
CA PHE A 133 -10.17 -8.71 -2.06
C PHE A 133 -8.78 -9.18 -2.49
N GLY A 134 -7.75 -8.81 -1.75
CA GLY A 134 -6.38 -9.21 -2.03
C GLY A 134 -5.37 -8.45 -1.19
N ASN A 135 -4.13 -8.90 -1.24
CA ASN A 135 -2.99 -8.32 -0.53
C ASN A 135 -1.91 -7.89 -1.52
N ALA A 136 -1.14 -6.87 -1.17
CA ALA A 136 0.05 -6.52 -1.95
C ALA A 136 1.18 -7.50 -1.61
N VAL A 137 1.93 -7.91 -2.62
CA VAL A 137 3.09 -8.78 -2.50
C VAL A 137 4.27 -8.23 -3.28
N VAL A 138 5.48 -8.51 -2.79
CA VAL A 138 6.73 -8.31 -3.53
C VAL A 138 7.35 -9.67 -3.77
N LEU A 139 7.55 -10.02 -5.04
CA LEU A 139 8.10 -11.30 -5.45
C LEU A 139 9.25 -11.08 -6.42
N SER A 140 10.26 -11.95 -6.37
CA SER A 140 11.40 -11.93 -7.28
C SER A 140 11.58 -13.30 -7.91
N GLY A 141 12.04 -13.30 -9.17
CA GLY A 141 12.21 -14.54 -9.91
C GLY A 141 12.70 -14.33 -11.34
N LEU A 142 12.75 -15.42 -12.09
CA LEU A 142 13.11 -15.39 -13.51
C LEU A 142 11.85 -15.37 -14.37
N THR A 143 11.88 -14.59 -15.45
CA THR A 143 10.86 -14.64 -16.48
C THR A 143 10.98 -15.96 -17.23
N LYS A 144 10.05 -16.89 -17.02
CA LYS A 144 10.09 -18.23 -17.64
C LYS A 144 9.43 -18.24 -19.01
N GLU A 145 8.23 -17.67 -19.10
CA GLU A 145 7.39 -17.68 -20.30
C GLU A 145 6.60 -16.37 -20.41
N ARG A 146 6.12 -16.05 -21.61
CA ARG A 146 5.33 -14.86 -21.89
C ARG A 146 4.23 -15.20 -22.88
N ASP A 147 3.01 -14.76 -22.57
CA ASP A 147 1.90 -14.72 -23.51
C ASP A 147 1.71 -13.26 -23.93
N VAL A 148 2.14 -12.93 -25.14
CA VAL A 148 2.10 -11.55 -25.66
C VAL A 148 0.66 -11.12 -25.97
N GLU A 149 -0.18 -12.06 -26.42
CA GLU A 149 -1.57 -11.78 -26.79
C GLU A 149 -2.40 -11.50 -25.55
N ALA A 150 -2.28 -12.36 -24.53
CA ALA A 150 -2.95 -12.19 -23.25
C ALA A 150 -2.25 -11.18 -22.31
N ARG A 151 -1.07 -10.67 -22.70
CA ARG A 151 -0.21 -9.77 -21.91
C ARG A 151 0.16 -10.34 -20.54
N LEU A 152 0.48 -11.63 -20.51
CA LEU A 152 0.87 -12.36 -19.32
C LEU A 152 2.37 -12.67 -19.29
N ILE A 153 2.93 -12.71 -18.09
CA ILE A 153 4.30 -13.13 -17.82
C ILE A 153 4.25 -14.24 -16.77
N CYS A 154 4.92 -15.36 -17.04
CA CYS A 154 5.15 -16.39 -16.03
C CYS A 154 6.45 -16.09 -15.29
N LEU A 155 6.32 -15.86 -13.98
CA LEU A 155 7.42 -15.68 -13.05
C LEU A 155 7.72 -17.04 -12.40
N ALA A 156 8.94 -17.54 -12.58
CA ALA A 156 9.47 -18.65 -11.80
C ALA A 156 10.14 -18.09 -10.54
N GLY A 157 9.49 -18.28 -9.39
CA GLY A 157 10.00 -17.90 -8.07
C GLY A 157 11.22 -18.71 -7.65
N GLU A 158 11.94 -18.21 -6.64
CA GLU A 158 13.15 -18.87 -6.12
C GLU A 158 12.86 -20.20 -5.41
N ASP A 159 11.62 -20.40 -4.97
CA ASP A 159 11.07 -21.62 -4.37
C ASP A 159 10.57 -22.65 -5.40
N GLY A 160 10.70 -22.36 -6.70
CA GLY A 160 10.25 -23.22 -7.79
C GLY A 160 8.77 -23.09 -8.13
N ASN A 161 8.03 -22.20 -7.47
CA ASN A 161 6.64 -21.91 -7.82
C ASN A 161 6.54 -21.06 -9.08
N GLU A 162 5.51 -21.30 -9.88
CA GLU A 162 5.24 -20.55 -11.11
C GLU A 162 3.97 -19.71 -10.96
N LEU A 163 4.11 -18.42 -11.20
CA LEU A 163 3.04 -17.45 -11.00
C LEU A 163 2.82 -16.63 -12.26
N TRP A 164 1.57 -16.61 -12.72
CA TRP A 164 1.18 -15.78 -13.85
C TRP A 164 0.88 -14.37 -13.38
N CYS A 165 1.48 -13.40 -14.04
CA CYS A 165 1.39 -11.99 -13.71
C CYS A 165 0.86 -11.22 -14.92
N ARG A 166 0.00 -10.22 -14.67
CA ARG A 166 -0.61 -9.35 -15.68
C ARG A 166 -0.45 -7.89 -15.31
N HIS A 167 -0.11 -7.04 -16.27
CA HIS A 167 -0.11 -5.59 -16.06
C HIS A 167 -1.54 -5.04 -16.02
N LYS A 168 -1.84 -4.17 -15.05
CA LYS A 168 -3.07 -3.36 -15.03
C LYS A 168 -2.87 -2.20 -16.03
N GLU A 169 -3.57 -2.24 -17.17
CA GLU A 169 -3.64 -1.22 -18.24
C GLU A 169 -2.42 -1.08 -19.18
N GLU A 170 -2.65 -0.38 -20.31
CA GLU A 170 -1.79 -0.21 -21.51
C GLU A 170 -0.49 0.58 -21.29
N LEU A 171 0.11 0.48 -20.10
CA LEU A 171 1.48 0.92 -19.94
C LEU A 171 2.33 0.05 -20.86
N ILE A 172 2.88 0.69 -21.92
CA ILE A 172 3.86 0.13 -22.84
C ILE A 172 5.17 -0.08 -22.03
N ILE A 173 5.12 -0.98 -21.06
CA ILE A 173 6.29 -1.49 -20.39
C ILE A 173 6.78 -2.60 -21.30
N GLN A 174 8.03 -2.49 -21.73
CA GLN A 174 8.68 -3.56 -22.46
C GLN A 174 8.61 -4.82 -21.59
N VAL A 175 7.77 -5.77 -21.99
CA VAL A 175 7.65 -7.06 -21.33
C VAL A 175 9.06 -7.65 -21.24
N PRO A 176 9.58 -7.95 -20.04
CA PRO A 176 10.92 -8.48 -19.86
C PRO A 176 11.19 -9.67 -20.78
N ARG A 177 12.45 -9.90 -21.16
CA ARG A 177 12.81 -11.07 -21.97
C ARG A 177 12.73 -12.34 -21.12
N VAL A 178 12.44 -13.47 -21.75
CA VAL A 178 12.62 -14.78 -21.10
C VAL A 178 14.06 -14.89 -20.58
N GLY A 179 14.22 -15.39 -19.36
CA GLY A 179 15.48 -15.45 -18.62
C GLY A 179 15.85 -14.19 -17.85
N ALA A 180 15.11 -13.08 -17.98
CA ALA A 180 15.38 -11.88 -17.19
C ALA A 180 15.01 -12.10 -15.71
N LYS A 181 15.90 -11.73 -14.79
CA LYS A 181 15.56 -11.64 -13.36
C LYS A 181 14.77 -10.37 -13.12
N ILE A 182 13.60 -10.50 -12.51
CA ILE A 182 12.68 -9.41 -12.25
C ILE A 182 12.18 -9.44 -10.80
N GLU A 183 11.81 -8.28 -10.30
CA GLU A 183 11.01 -8.11 -9.08
C GLU A 183 9.68 -7.48 -9.47
N VAL A 184 8.59 -8.08 -9.00
CA VAL A 184 7.23 -7.58 -9.19
C VAL A 184 6.67 -7.12 -7.85
N PHE A 185 6.06 -5.94 -7.84
CA PHE A 185 5.13 -5.53 -6.79
C PHE A 185 3.72 -5.64 -7.37
N ALA A 186 2.87 -6.46 -6.77
CA ALA A 186 1.60 -6.86 -7.37
C ALA A 186 0.50 -7.03 -6.33
N TRP A 187 -0.75 -6.99 -6.79
CA TRP A 187 -1.89 -7.49 -6.04
C TRP A 187 -2.05 -8.99 -6.26
N GLU A 188 -2.02 -9.74 -5.15
CA GLU A 188 -2.49 -11.11 -5.06
C GLU A 188 -3.97 -11.08 -4.68
N LYS A 189 -4.86 -11.23 -5.66
CA LYS A 189 -6.31 -11.22 -5.42
C LYS A 189 -6.79 -12.61 -5.03
N TRP A 190 -7.58 -12.72 -3.95
CA TRP A 190 -8.01 -14.01 -3.39
C TRP A 190 -8.87 -14.88 -4.33
N ASN A 191 -9.43 -14.27 -5.38
CA ASN A 191 -10.28 -14.95 -6.38
C ASN A 191 -9.59 -15.12 -7.75
N SER A 192 -8.27 -14.93 -7.83
CA SER A 192 -7.51 -15.00 -9.08
C SER A 192 -6.18 -15.72 -8.87
N HIS A 193 -5.82 -16.60 -9.80
CA HIS A 193 -4.46 -17.18 -9.87
C HIS A 193 -3.48 -16.27 -10.63
N ILE A 194 -3.96 -15.15 -11.15
CA ILE A 194 -3.16 -14.15 -11.85
C ILE A 194 -2.90 -12.98 -10.91
N LEU A 195 -1.62 -12.69 -10.69
CA LEU A 195 -1.16 -11.49 -9.98
C LEU A 195 -1.32 -10.26 -10.87
N GLU A 196 -1.85 -9.17 -10.31
CA GLU A 196 -1.94 -7.89 -11.02
C GLU A 196 -0.76 -7.01 -10.66
N ILE A 197 0.15 -6.82 -11.62
CA ILE A 197 1.37 -6.04 -11.46
C ILE A 197 1.01 -4.57 -11.28
N LEU A 198 1.52 -3.99 -10.20
CA LEU A 198 1.54 -2.57 -9.91
C LEU A 198 2.84 -1.92 -10.37
N ASP A 199 3.97 -2.58 -10.12
CA ASP A 199 5.30 -2.13 -10.50
C ASP A 199 6.18 -3.33 -10.88
N LEU A 200 7.09 -3.12 -11.82
CA LEU A 200 8.02 -4.15 -12.29
C LEU A 200 9.41 -3.57 -12.45
N ASN A 201 10.39 -4.21 -11.81
CA ASN A 201 11.80 -3.88 -11.94
C ASN A 201 12.55 -5.04 -12.58
N VAL A 202 13.41 -4.75 -13.56
CA VAL A 202 14.40 -5.71 -14.07
C VAL A 202 15.65 -5.62 -13.18
N ILE A 203 16.05 -6.74 -12.61
CA ILE A 203 17.26 -6.85 -11.78
C ILE A 203 18.43 -7.18 -12.71
N GLU A 204 19.24 -6.18 -13.03
CA GLU A 204 20.46 -6.42 -13.79
C GLU A 204 21.44 -7.29 -12.97
N PRO A 205 22.04 -8.33 -13.58
CA PRO A 205 23.09 -9.08 -12.90
C PRO A 205 24.26 -8.12 -12.61
N ARG A 206 24.69 -8.08 -11.34
CA ARG A 206 25.86 -7.29 -10.95
C ARG A 206 27.03 -7.71 -11.85
N ALA A 207 27.58 -6.76 -12.60
CA ALA A 207 28.79 -6.98 -13.38
C ALA A 207 29.93 -7.32 -12.42
N GLY A 208 30.25 -8.60 -12.28
CA GLY A 208 31.38 -9.05 -11.47
C GLY A 208 31.19 -10.34 -10.68
N MET A 209 30.70 -11.41 -11.31
CA MET A 209 31.08 -12.79 -10.95
C MET A 209 31.02 -13.66 -12.21
N ALA A 210 31.94 -13.39 -13.14
CA ALA A 210 32.45 -14.41 -14.04
C ALA A 210 33.89 -14.68 -13.58
N GLN A 211 34.07 -15.77 -12.84
CA GLN A 211 35.33 -16.52 -12.79
C GLN A 211 35.00 -17.94 -13.21
#